data_AF-A0A1G3ZM92-F1
#
_entry.id   AF-A0A1G3ZM92-F1
#
_cell.length_a   1.000
_cell.length_b   1.000
_cell.length_c   1.000
_cell.angle_alpha   90.00
_cell.angle_beta   90.00
_cell.angle_gamma   90.00
#
_symmetry.space_group_name_H-M   'P 1'
#
loop_
_entity.id
_entity.type
_entity.pdbx_description
1 polymer ?
#
loop_
_entity_poly.entity_id
_entity_poly.type
_entity_poly.pdbx_seq_one_letter_code
_entity_poly.pdbx_strand_id
1 'polypeptide(L)'
;MEQTRKFPGFGQTLLLMLLAVVLIVGLSVPLAVIGLLFKVKLVEHPAVVGCVNLAAFGAVITLGAFLAKAPLREVFPMRPVRLALALPLVLSVIGAAIVLSEADNWMRSMLPLPEWLAKFFVDLITAKNSFWGSIFALSVVAPVTEELFFRGLVLHGFLSRYSVRNSVLVSAVLFGLMHLNPWQLISGVALGLLLGWWFVRTRSLLPCLAGHALANGSLLFASFLPFRIPGFNAGSPLDRTVEFQPLWFDALGLALLVAGIWLFAAWSRKPQASNDASATQAG
;
A
#
# COMPACT_ATOMS: atom_id res chain seq x y z
N MET A 1 28.74 -16.33 11.91
CA MET A 1 28.44 -16.47 10.48
C MET A 1 28.09 -15.10 9.94
N GLU A 2 28.92 -14.55 9.06
CA GLU A 2 28.71 -13.24 8.46
C GLU A 2 27.47 -13.32 7.56
N GLN A 3 26.38 -12.62 7.93
CA GLN A 3 25.18 -12.57 7.08
C GLN A 3 25.55 -11.86 5.79
N THR A 4 25.47 -12.58 4.67
CA THR A 4 25.69 -12.01 3.34
C THR A 4 24.64 -10.91 3.10
N ARG A 5 25.10 -9.66 3.03
CA ARG A 5 24.23 -8.49 2.85
C ARG A 5 23.57 -8.57 1.48
N LYS A 6 22.26 -8.82 1.44
CA LYS A 6 21.49 -8.94 0.19
C LYS A 6 21.16 -7.58 -0.38
N PHE A 7 20.97 -7.52 -1.69
CA PHE A 7 20.50 -6.31 -2.37
C PHE A 7 18.97 -6.18 -2.19
N PRO A 8 18.41 -4.95 -2.16
CA PRO A 8 19.11 -3.66 -2.10
C PRO A 8 19.46 -3.23 -0.66
N GLY A 9 20.53 -2.45 -0.52
CA GLY A 9 20.73 -1.57 0.64
C GLY A 9 20.04 -0.22 0.46
N PHE A 10 20.11 0.66 1.46
CA PHE A 10 19.38 1.94 1.48
C PHE A 10 19.63 2.81 0.24
N GLY A 11 20.91 3.09 -0.09
CA GLY A 11 21.24 3.91 -1.26
C GLY A 11 20.80 3.29 -2.59
N GLN A 12 20.86 1.96 -2.69
CA GLN A 12 20.38 1.23 -3.87
C GLN A 12 18.86 1.32 -3.99
N THR A 13 18.13 1.26 -2.88
CA THR A 13 16.68 1.51 -2.86
C THR A 13 16.35 2.91 -3.37
N LEU A 14 17.07 3.95 -2.93
CA LEU A 14 16.84 5.31 -3.41
C LEU A 14 17.06 5.43 -4.93
N LEU A 15 18.10 4.77 -5.46
CA LEU A 15 18.35 4.74 -6.90
C LEU A 15 17.24 4.02 -7.68
N LEU A 16 16.72 2.90 -7.16
CA LEU A 16 15.60 2.18 -7.78
C LEU A 16 14.30 3.01 -7.73
N MET A 17 14.04 3.72 -6.63
CA MET A 17 12.90 4.65 -6.53
C MET A 17 13.03 5.79 -7.53
N LEU A 18 14.20 6.42 -7.63
CA LEU A 18 14.47 7.46 -8.61
C LEU A 18 14.26 6.94 -10.04
N LEU A 19 14.76 5.74 -10.34
CA LEU A 19 14.54 5.10 -11.64
C LEU A 19 13.05 4.88 -11.92
N ALA A 20 12.26 4.42 -10.94
CA ALA A 20 10.82 4.27 -11.10
C ALA A 20 10.14 5.60 -11.42
N VAL A 21 10.49 6.70 -10.73
CA VAL A 21 9.97 8.04 -11.02
C VAL A 21 10.36 8.49 -12.43
N VAL A 22 11.63 8.33 -12.82
CA VAL A 22 12.12 8.70 -14.15
C VAL A 22 11.39 7.92 -15.24
N LEU A 23 11.14 6.62 -15.04
CA LEU A 23 10.40 5.81 -15.99
C LEU A 23 8.93 6.20 -16.06
N ILE A 24 8.27 6.49 -14.93
CA ILE A 24 6.88 6.98 -14.91
C ILE A 24 6.79 8.29 -15.72
N VAL A 25 7.63 9.28 -15.41
CA VAL A 25 7.64 10.56 -16.13
C VAL A 25 7.99 10.37 -17.60
N GLY A 26 9.02 9.58 -17.90
CA GLY A 26 9.50 9.31 -19.26
C GLY A 26 8.46 8.61 -20.13
N LEU A 27 7.64 7.73 -19.56
CA LEU A 27 6.52 7.08 -20.26
C LEU A 27 5.30 8.01 -20.36
N SER A 28 5.03 8.83 -19.35
CA SER A 28 3.90 9.76 -19.34
C SER A 28 4.06 10.93 -20.31
N VAL A 29 5.26 11.46 -20.52
CA VAL A 29 5.48 12.64 -21.39
C VAL A 29 5.07 12.40 -22.85
N PRO A 30 5.52 11.33 -23.54
CA PRO A 30 5.06 11.03 -24.90
C PRO A 30 3.56 10.83 -24.99
N LEU A 31 2.96 10.14 -24.00
CA LEU A 31 1.51 9.94 -23.93
C LEU A 31 0.74 11.26 -23.74
N ALA A 32 1.30 12.19 -22.97
CA ALA A 32 0.74 13.53 -22.81
C ALA A 32 0.82 14.33 -24.12
N VAL A 33 1.94 14.26 -24.85
CA VAL A 33 2.10 14.89 -26.17
C VAL A 33 1.10 14.33 -27.18
N ILE A 34 0.94 13.01 -27.24
CA ILE A 34 -0.08 12.36 -28.08
C ILE A 34 -1.48 12.83 -27.67
N GLY A 35 -1.77 12.85 -26.36
CA GLY A 35 -3.02 13.36 -25.83
C GLY A 35 -3.32 14.79 -26.29
N LEU A 36 -2.32 15.67 -26.29
CA LEU A 36 -2.45 17.04 -26.77
C LEU A 36 -2.73 17.10 -28.27
N LEU A 37 -2.00 16.34 -29.09
CA LEU A 37 -2.16 16.31 -30.55
C LEU A 37 -3.56 15.85 -30.98
N PHE A 38 -4.10 14.85 -30.28
CA PHE A 38 -5.43 14.29 -30.57
C PHE A 38 -6.56 14.89 -29.71
N LYS A 39 -6.26 15.89 -28.87
CA LYS A 39 -7.21 16.53 -27.94
C LYS A 39 -7.92 15.53 -27.01
N VAL A 40 -7.20 14.51 -26.55
CA VAL A 40 -7.67 13.49 -25.60
C VAL A 40 -6.85 13.50 -24.33
N LYS A 41 -7.50 13.32 -23.17
CA LYS A 41 -6.85 13.34 -21.85
C LYS A 41 -6.24 11.99 -21.49
N LEU A 42 -5.29 11.52 -22.30
CA LEU A 42 -4.78 10.14 -22.23
C LEU A 42 -4.14 9.82 -20.88
N VAL A 43 -3.29 10.71 -20.36
CA VAL A 43 -2.59 10.54 -19.08
C VAL A 43 -3.48 10.75 -17.84
N GLU A 44 -4.68 11.31 -18.01
CA GLU A 44 -5.69 11.38 -16.93
C GLU A 44 -6.54 10.09 -16.88
N HIS A 45 -6.49 9.23 -17.91
CA HIS A 45 -7.31 8.02 -17.94
C HIS A 45 -6.75 6.97 -16.97
N PRO A 46 -7.55 6.47 -16.00
CA PRO A 46 -7.06 5.55 -14.96
C PRO A 46 -6.34 4.31 -15.50
N ALA A 47 -6.86 3.67 -16.56
CA ALA A 47 -6.21 2.50 -17.15
C ALA A 47 -4.82 2.82 -17.74
N VAL A 48 -4.63 4.02 -18.30
CA VAL A 48 -3.33 4.46 -18.85
C VAL A 48 -2.35 4.69 -17.71
N VAL A 49 -2.78 5.33 -16.62
CA VAL A 49 -1.99 5.49 -15.39
C VAL A 49 -1.56 4.13 -14.84
N GLY A 50 -2.48 3.16 -14.78
CA GLY A 50 -2.18 1.78 -14.40
C GLY A 50 -1.15 1.12 -15.33
N CYS A 51 -1.29 1.23 -16.65
CA CYS A 51 -0.32 0.67 -17.59
C CYS A 51 1.08 1.29 -17.44
N VAL A 52 1.17 2.62 -17.26
CA VAL A 52 2.44 3.31 -17.03
C VAL A 52 3.09 2.84 -15.73
N ASN A 53 2.33 2.75 -14.64
CA ASN A 53 2.81 2.25 -13.36
C ASN A 53 3.33 0.80 -13.49
N LEU A 54 2.54 -0.08 -14.11
CA LEU A 54 2.91 -1.49 -14.32
C LEU A 54 4.21 -1.62 -15.13
N ALA A 55 4.36 -0.84 -16.20
CA ALA A 55 5.57 -0.85 -17.02
C ALA A 55 6.80 -0.34 -16.25
N ALA A 56 6.67 0.81 -15.59
CA ALA A 56 7.79 1.44 -14.87
C ALA A 56 8.25 0.60 -13.67
N PHE A 57 7.31 0.20 -12.79
CA PHE A 57 7.65 -0.65 -11.65
C PHE A 57 8.03 -2.06 -12.08
N GLY A 58 7.38 -2.63 -13.11
CA GLY A 58 7.76 -3.92 -13.67
C GLY A 58 9.23 -3.96 -14.07
N ALA A 59 9.70 -2.96 -14.83
CA ALA A 59 11.10 -2.83 -15.22
C ALA A 59 12.05 -2.73 -14.01
N VAL A 60 11.70 -1.90 -13.01
CA VAL A 60 12.51 -1.70 -11.80
C VAL A 60 12.56 -2.94 -10.93
N ILE A 61 11.44 -3.65 -10.76
CA ILE A 61 11.35 -4.89 -9.99
C ILE A 61 12.14 -6.00 -10.69
N THR A 62 12.02 -6.13 -12.02
CA THR A 62 12.80 -7.11 -12.79
C THR A 62 14.30 -6.84 -12.68
N LEU A 63 14.73 -5.59 -12.85
CA LEU A 63 16.13 -5.20 -12.64
C LEU A 63 16.59 -5.51 -11.22
N GLY A 64 15.81 -5.10 -10.22
CA GLY A 64 16.13 -5.32 -8.81
C GLY A 64 16.23 -6.79 -8.44
N ALA A 65 15.32 -7.63 -8.95
CA ALA A 65 15.35 -9.08 -8.75
C ALA A 65 16.57 -9.73 -9.43
N PHE A 66 16.94 -9.27 -10.62
CA PHE A 66 18.16 -9.71 -11.30
C PHE A 66 19.42 -9.34 -10.49
N LEU A 67 19.49 -8.10 -10.00
CA LEU A 67 20.60 -7.61 -9.16
C LEU A 67 20.65 -8.28 -7.78
N ALA A 68 19.51 -8.77 -7.27
CA ALA A 68 19.45 -9.49 -6.00
C ALA A 68 20.20 -10.81 -6.01
N LYS A 69 20.37 -11.44 -7.20
CA LYS A 69 21.01 -12.77 -7.36
C LYS A 69 20.46 -13.81 -6.38
N ALA A 70 19.19 -13.69 -6.03
CA ALA A 70 18.48 -14.56 -5.10
C ALA A 70 17.31 -15.25 -5.82
N PRO A 71 16.90 -16.47 -5.41
CA PRO A 71 15.73 -17.12 -5.99
C PRO A 71 14.48 -16.25 -5.85
N LEU A 72 13.66 -16.14 -6.91
CA LEU A 72 12.44 -15.30 -6.89
C LEU A 72 11.49 -15.66 -5.75
N ARG A 73 11.38 -16.93 -5.38
CA ARG A 73 10.57 -17.40 -4.24
C ARG A 73 11.03 -16.87 -2.88
N GLU A 74 12.27 -16.41 -2.79
CA GLU A 74 12.86 -15.84 -1.59
C GLU A 74 12.66 -14.32 -1.51
N VAL A 75 12.73 -13.65 -2.67
CA VAL A 75 12.46 -12.21 -2.80
C VAL A 75 10.96 -11.95 -2.73
N PHE A 76 10.15 -12.78 -3.38
CA PHE A 76 8.70 -12.64 -3.50
C PHE A 76 7.97 -13.85 -2.90
N PRO A 77 8.02 -14.05 -1.56
CA PRO A 77 7.38 -15.21 -0.94
C PRO A 77 5.85 -15.10 -0.99
N MET A 78 5.20 -16.02 -1.70
CA MET A 78 3.73 -16.13 -1.82
C MET A 78 3.18 -17.31 -0.99
N ARG A 79 3.56 -17.38 0.28
CA ARG A 79 3.16 -18.52 1.13
C ARG A 79 1.67 -18.44 1.45
N PRO A 80 0.90 -19.53 1.30
CA PRO A 80 -0.49 -19.56 1.74
C PRO A 80 -0.61 -19.18 3.21
N VAL A 81 -1.64 -18.40 3.53
CA VAL A 81 -1.95 -17.97 4.90
C VAL A 81 -3.33 -18.51 5.29
N ARG A 82 -3.56 -18.68 6.59
CA ARG A 82 -4.85 -19.18 7.12
C ARG A 82 -5.96 -18.20 6.73
N LEU A 83 -7.06 -18.71 6.18
CA LEU A 83 -8.23 -17.90 5.81
C LEU A 83 -8.83 -17.16 7.01
N ALA A 84 -8.64 -17.68 8.23
CA ALA A 84 -9.00 -16.99 9.47
C ALA A 84 -8.36 -15.59 9.61
N LEU A 85 -7.24 -15.31 8.93
CA LEU A 85 -6.62 -13.98 8.92
C LEU A 85 -7.36 -12.96 8.05
N ALA A 86 -8.36 -13.37 7.26
CA ALA A 86 -9.15 -12.45 6.43
C ALA A 86 -9.93 -11.43 7.29
N LEU A 87 -10.60 -11.89 8.35
CA LEU A 87 -11.34 -11.00 9.25
C LEU A 87 -10.45 -9.93 9.91
N PRO A 88 -9.35 -10.27 10.61
CA PRO A 88 -8.49 -9.25 11.22
C PRO A 88 -7.81 -8.35 10.19
N LEU A 89 -7.52 -8.85 8.99
CA LEU A 89 -7.02 -8.03 7.88
C LEU A 89 -8.06 -6.97 7.50
N VAL A 90 -9.31 -7.37 7.27
CA VAL A 90 -10.40 -6.46 6.92
C VAL A 90 -10.62 -5.43 8.03
N LEU A 91 -10.73 -5.86 9.29
CA LEU A 91 -10.91 -4.95 10.43
C LEU A 91 -9.78 -3.92 10.54
N SER A 92 -8.52 -4.37 10.37
CA SER A 92 -7.36 -3.47 10.42
C SER A 92 -7.39 -2.45 9.29
N VAL A 93 -7.70 -2.87 8.07
CA VAL A 93 -7.68 -1.99 6.89
C VAL A 93 -8.84 -1.00 6.93
N ILE A 94 -10.06 -1.44 7.25
CA ILE A 94 -11.21 -0.55 7.37
C ILE A 94 -11.03 0.43 8.54
N GLY A 95 -10.55 -0.04 9.69
CA GLY A 95 -10.22 0.83 10.81
C GLY A 95 -9.12 1.85 10.46
N ALA A 96 -8.07 1.42 9.77
CA ALA A 96 -7.02 2.31 9.28
C ALA A 96 -7.55 3.32 8.26
N ALA A 97 -8.41 2.92 7.32
CA ALA A 97 -8.98 3.82 6.32
C ALA A 97 -9.78 4.96 6.98
N ILE A 98 -10.58 4.65 8.01
CA ILE A 98 -11.32 5.65 8.78
C ILE A 98 -10.35 6.60 9.49
N VAL A 99 -9.45 6.09 10.32
CA VAL A 99 -8.51 6.92 11.09
C VAL A 99 -7.60 7.77 10.19
N LEU A 100 -7.13 7.21 9.07
CA LEU A 100 -6.23 7.91 8.16
C LEU A 100 -6.95 8.93 7.27
N SER A 101 -8.25 8.75 7.01
CA SER A 101 -9.03 9.78 6.32
C SER A 101 -9.26 11.02 7.20
N GLU A 102 -9.37 10.85 8.52
CA GLU A 102 -9.39 11.98 9.44
C GLU A 102 -8.02 12.68 9.52
N ALA A 103 -6.93 11.91 9.51
CA ALA A 103 -5.59 12.49 9.38
C ALA A 103 -5.40 13.28 8.07
N ASP A 104 -6.02 12.83 6.97
CA ASP A 104 -6.05 13.57 5.71
C ASP A 104 -6.89 14.87 5.82
N ASN A 105 -8.01 14.87 6.54
CA ASN A 105 -8.76 16.10 6.85
C ASN A 105 -7.86 17.13 7.56
N TRP A 106 -7.15 16.70 8.60
CA TRP A 106 -6.18 17.56 9.29
C TRP A 106 -5.11 18.09 8.34
N MET A 107 -4.53 17.24 7.49
CA MET A 107 -3.53 17.66 6.52
C MET A 107 -4.08 18.70 5.54
N ARG A 108 -5.28 18.47 4.99
CA ARG A 108 -5.95 19.40 4.05
C ARG A 108 -6.32 20.74 4.70
N SER A 109 -6.60 20.75 6.00
CA SER A 109 -6.88 21.98 6.75
C SER A 109 -5.63 22.86 6.92
N MET A 110 -4.45 22.25 7.03
CA MET A 110 -3.17 22.96 7.17
C MET A 110 -2.55 23.30 5.81
N LEU A 111 -2.68 22.39 4.85
CA LEU A 111 -2.12 22.49 3.52
C LEU A 111 -3.22 22.20 2.48
N PRO A 112 -3.90 23.24 1.98
CA PRO A 112 -4.95 23.09 0.98
C PRO A 112 -4.45 22.39 -0.28
N LEU A 113 -5.25 21.44 -0.77
CA LEU A 113 -4.92 20.67 -1.95
C LEU A 113 -5.06 21.54 -3.22
N PRO A 114 -4.04 21.64 -4.09
CA PRO A 114 -4.19 22.34 -5.36
C PRO A 114 -5.31 21.75 -6.21
N GLU A 115 -6.12 22.58 -6.86
CA GLU A 115 -7.32 22.16 -7.60
C GLU A 115 -7.03 21.08 -8.65
N TRP A 116 -5.92 21.19 -9.37
CA TRP A 116 -5.52 20.21 -10.39
C TRP A 116 -5.26 18.82 -9.79
N LEU A 117 -4.67 18.76 -8.59
CA LEU A 117 -4.36 17.53 -7.89
C LEU A 117 -5.62 16.94 -7.24
N ALA A 118 -6.47 17.80 -6.66
CA ALA A 118 -7.79 17.42 -6.15
C ALA A 118 -8.66 16.79 -7.25
N LYS A 119 -8.73 17.43 -8.43
CA LYS A 119 -9.46 16.89 -9.58
C LYS A 119 -8.91 15.54 -10.02
N PHE A 120 -7.58 15.39 -10.06
CA PHE A 120 -6.95 14.10 -10.40
C PHE A 120 -7.39 12.99 -9.44
N PHE A 121 -7.33 13.22 -8.12
CA PHE A 121 -7.78 12.23 -7.14
C PHE A 121 -9.27 11.95 -7.23
N VAL A 122 -10.12 12.97 -7.39
CA VAL A 122 -11.56 12.79 -7.54
C VAL A 122 -11.88 11.95 -8.77
N ASP A 123 -11.28 12.24 -9.92
CA ASP A 123 -11.52 11.49 -11.16
C ASP A 123 -11.07 10.02 -11.04
N LEU A 124 -9.97 9.79 -10.30
CA LEU A 124 -9.42 8.45 -10.06
C LEU A 124 -10.24 7.65 -9.04
N ILE A 125 -10.75 8.30 -7.98
CA ILE A 125 -11.46 7.63 -6.87
C ILE A 125 -12.95 7.48 -7.16
N THR A 126 -13.60 8.47 -7.77
CA THR A 126 -15.03 8.40 -8.09
C THR A 126 -15.32 7.59 -9.33
N ALA A 127 -14.28 7.07 -10.01
CA ALA A 127 -14.41 6.26 -11.21
C ALA A 127 -15.18 6.95 -12.37
N LYS A 128 -15.29 8.28 -12.32
CA LYS A 128 -16.11 9.08 -13.24
C LYS A 128 -15.75 8.87 -14.72
N ASN A 129 -14.45 8.71 -15.00
CA ASN A 129 -13.95 8.51 -16.36
C ASN A 129 -13.88 7.03 -16.77
N SER A 130 -13.62 6.12 -15.82
CA SER A 130 -13.54 4.68 -16.08
C SER A 130 -13.56 3.89 -14.77
N PHE A 131 -14.68 3.25 -14.46
CA PHE A 131 -14.80 2.39 -13.27
C PHE A 131 -13.79 1.24 -13.29
N TRP A 132 -13.78 0.47 -14.38
CA TRP A 132 -12.85 -0.64 -14.54
C TRP A 132 -11.40 -0.20 -14.61
N GLY A 133 -11.10 0.95 -15.23
CA GLY A 133 -9.76 1.53 -15.24
C GLY A 133 -9.28 1.92 -13.84
N SER A 134 -10.17 2.44 -13.00
CA SER A 134 -9.84 2.85 -11.62
C SER A 134 -9.59 1.63 -10.73
N ILE A 135 -10.44 0.60 -10.84
CA ILE A 135 -10.22 -0.69 -10.18
C ILE A 135 -8.89 -1.31 -10.61
N PHE A 136 -8.61 -1.33 -11.92
CA PHE A 136 -7.35 -1.85 -12.45
C PHE A 136 -6.14 -1.09 -11.90
N ALA A 137 -6.15 0.25 -11.93
CA ALA A 137 -5.01 1.04 -11.48
C ALA A 137 -4.82 0.98 -9.96
N LEU A 138 -5.87 1.25 -9.19
CA LEU A 138 -5.79 1.46 -7.74
C LEU A 138 -5.86 0.16 -6.93
N SER A 139 -6.69 -0.80 -7.33
CA SER A 139 -6.94 -2.00 -6.53
C SER A 139 -6.19 -3.23 -7.03
N VAL A 140 -5.57 -3.16 -8.21
CA VAL A 140 -4.78 -4.26 -8.78
C VAL A 140 -3.34 -3.85 -9.03
N VAL A 141 -3.09 -2.91 -9.94
CA VAL A 141 -1.72 -2.56 -10.35
C VAL A 141 -0.93 -2.00 -9.18
N ALA A 142 -1.39 -0.91 -8.54
CA ALA A 142 -0.66 -0.28 -7.45
C ALA A 142 -0.34 -1.27 -6.30
N PRO A 143 -1.29 -2.06 -5.76
CA PRO A 143 -0.99 -3.08 -4.76
C PRO A 143 0.05 -4.10 -5.25
N VAL A 144 -0.07 -4.60 -6.48
CA VAL A 144 0.86 -5.60 -7.00
C VAL A 144 2.26 -5.01 -7.17
N THR A 145 2.41 -3.88 -7.85
CA THR A 145 3.71 -3.29 -8.14
C THR A 145 4.37 -2.77 -6.87
N GLU A 146 3.64 -2.06 -6.03
CA GLU A 146 4.20 -1.46 -4.83
C GLU A 146 4.53 -2.50 -3.76
N GLU A 147 3.71 -3.53 -3.54
CA GLU A 147 4.05 -4.57 -2.57
C GLU A 147 5.20 -5.47 -3.05
N LEU A 148 5.26 -5.80 -4.35
CA LEU A 148 6.41 -6.51 -4.89
C LEU A 148 7.69 -5.67 -4.73
N PHE A 149 7.64 -4.37 -5.00
CA PHE A 149 8.81 -3.51 -4.84
C PHE A 149 9.19 -3.33 -3.37
N PHE A 150 8.27 -2.89 -2.51
CA PHE A 150 8.60 -2.51 -1.13
C PHE A 150 8.69 -3.70 -0.18
N ARG A 151 7.76 -4.66 -0.22
CA ARG A 151 7.74 -5.80 0.73
C ARG A 151 8.52 -6.98 0.18
N GLY A 152 8.46 -7.18 -1.14
CA GLY A 152 9.25 -8.18 -1.83
C GLY A 152 10.72 -7.77 -1.87
N LEU A 153 11.08 -6.79 -2.69
CA LEU A 153 12.47 -6.46 -2.97
C LEU A 153 13.15 -5.66 -1.84
N VAL A 154 12.62 -4.49 -1.48
CA VAL A 154 13.28 -3.56 -0.53
C VAL A 154 13.36 -4.17 0.87
N LEU A 155 12.25 -4.64 1.41
CA LEU A 155 12.22 -5.21 2.76
C LEU A 155 13.04 -6.50 2.86
N HIS A 156 13.11 -7.32 1.80
CA HIS A 156 14.03 -8.47 1.74
C HIS A 156 15.49 -8.04 1.93
N GLY A 157 15.94 -7.04 1.17
CA GLY A 157 17.30 -6.47 1.30
C GLY A 157 17.55 -5.90 2.70
N PHE A 158 16.61 -5.13 3.23
CA PHE A 158 16.75 -4.48 4.54
C PHE A 158 16.79 -5.50 5.69
N LEU A 159 15.95 -6.54 5.66
CA LEU A 159 15.95 -7.60 6.67
C LEU A 159 17.27 -8.40 6.73
N SER A 160 18.11 -8.34 5.70
CA SER A 160 19.45 -8.94 5.71
C SER A 160 20.56 -8.01 6.24
N ARG A 161 20.24 -6.74 6.49
CA ARG A 161 21.21 -5.68 6.83
C ARG A 161 20.92 -4.97 8.15
N TYR A 162 19.66 -4.87 8.53
CA TYR A 162 19.20 -4.07 9.65
C TYR A 162 18.27 -4.87 10.57
N SER A 163 18.02 -4.33 11.77
CA SER A 163 17.04 -4.90 12.68
C SER A 163 15.64 -4.92 12.06
N VAL A 164 14.81 -5.89 12.43
CA VAL A 164 13.44 -6.03 11.92
C VAL A 164 12.64 -4.72 12.07
N ARG A 165 12.77 -4.05 13.22
CA ARG A 165 12.12 -2.77 13.49
C ARG A 165 12.55 -1.69 12.49
N ASN A 166 13.86 -1.53 12.27
CA ASN A 166 14.38 -0.50 11.37
C ASN A 166 14.05 -0.82 9.92
N SER A 167 14.10 -2.09 9.52
CA SER A 167 13.73 -2.53 8.18
C SER A 167 12.29 -2.17 7.83
N VAL A 168 11.34 -2.44 8.74
CA VAL A 168 9.92 -2.10 8.55
C VAL A 168 9.71 -0.58 8.57
N LEU A 169 10.32 0.12 9.53
CA LEU A 169 10.14 1.57 9.68
C LEU A 169 10.67 2.31 8.44
N VAL A 170 11.90 2.03 8.03
CA VAL A 170 12.52 2.73 6.90
C VAL A 170 11.82 2.35 5.58
N SER A 171 11.43 1.09 5.37
CA SER A 171 10.66 0.72 4.17
C SER A 171 9.30 1.42 4.12
N ALA A 172 8.63 1.60 5.26
CA ALA A 172 7.35 2.31 5.34
C ALA A 172 7.48 3.80 5.04
N VAL A 173 8.55 4.44 5.52
CA VAL A 173 8.86 5.84 5.19
C VAL A 173 9.14 6.00 3.71
N LEU A 174 9.95 5.12 3.12
CA LEU A 174 10.24 5.16 1.68
C LEU A 174 8.98 4.90 0.84
N PHE A 175 8.07 4.03 1.30
CA PHE A 175 6.77 3.79 0.67
C PHE A 175 5.91 5.07 0.62
N GLY A 176 5.78 5.78 1.76
CA GLY A 176 5.06 7.06 1.79
C GLY A 176 5.70 8.13 0.90
N LEU A 177 7.04 8.24 0.93
CA LEU A 177 7.79 9.21 0.12
C LEU A 177 7.69 8.96 -1.39
N MET A 178 7.41 7.73 -1.84
CA MET A 178 7.29 7.38 -3.26
C MET A 178 6.14 8.12 -3.97
N HIS A 179 5.16 8.60 -3.22
CA HIS A 179 4.03 9.36 -3.73
C HIS A 179 4.37 10.80 -4.09
N LEU A 180 5.53 11.30 -3.63
CA LEU A 180 6.05 12.64 -3.93
C LEU A 180 5.07 13.79 -3.59
N ASN A 181 4.20 13.58 -2.61
CA ASN A 181 3.29 14.59 -2.11
C ASN A 181 3.04 14.42 -0.60
N PRO A 182 2.78 15.51 0.14
CA PRO A 182 2.62 15.48 1.59
C PRO A 182 1.29 14.84 2.05
N TRP A 183 0.22 14.95 1.26
CA TRP A 183 -1.10 14.43 1.61
C TRP A 183 -1.12 12.91 1.76
N GLN A 184 -0.36 12.20 0.93
CA GLN A 184 -0.24 10.74 1.00
C GLN A 184 0.90 10.25 1.91
N LEU A 185 1.70 11.14 2.49
CA LEU A 185 2.85 10.74 3.29
C LEU A 185 2.42 10.01 4.57
N ILE A 186 1.50 10.59 5.34
CA ILE A 186 1.07 10.02 6.63
C ILE A 186 0.35 8.68 6.42
N SER A 187 -0.62 8.65 5.50
CA SER A 187 -1.37 7.44 5.17
C SER A 187 -0.47 6.36 4.56
N GLY A 188 0.44 6.74 3.67
CA GLY A 188 1.44 5.86 3.07
C GLY A 188 2.37 5.27 4.11
N VAL A 189 2.91 6.06 5.05
CA VAL A 189 3.75 5.55 6.15
C VAL A 189 2.97 4.59 7.04
N ALA A 190 1.75 4.95 7.44
CA ALA A 190 0.94 4.12 8.33
C ALA A 190 0.57 2.77 7.71
N LEU A 191 0.09 2.76 6.46
CA LEU A 191 -0.16 1.54 5.70
C LEU A 191 1.16 0.77 5.47
N GLY A 192 2.22 1.51 5.13
CA GLY A 192 3.64 1.16 5.18
C GLY A 192 3.98 0.18 6.30
N LEU A 193 3.81 0.65 7.52
CA LEU A 193 4.09 -0.03 8.77
C LEU A 193 3.21 -1.26 8.98
N LEU A 194 1.90 -1.14 8.74
CA LEU A 194 0.94 -2.23 8.92
C LEU A 194 1.28 -3.43 8.02
N LEU A 195 1.46 -3.19 6.72
CA LEU A 195 1.76 -4.26 5.75
C LEU A 195 3.18 -4.82 5.96
N GLY A 196 4.16 -3.99 6.29
CA GLY A 196 5.51 -4.45 6.63
C GLY A 196 5.52 -5.36 7.86
N TRP A 197 4.70 -5.04 8.87
CA TRP A 197 4.51 -5.88 10.05
C TRP A 197 3.82 -7.22 9.71
N TRP A 198 2.79 -7.21 8.86
CA TRP A 198 2.16 -8.45 8.36
C TRP A 198 3.13 -9.32 7.59
N PHE A 199 3.96 -8.72 6.73
CA PHE A 199 4.98 -9.45 5.98
C PHE A 199 5.97 -10.15 6.91
N VAL A 200 6.49 -9.45 7.92
CA VAL A 200 7.43 -10.04 8.89
C VAL A 200 6.81 -11.19 9.67
N ARG A 201 5.53 -11.07 10.06
CA ARG A 201 4.78 -12.09 10.81
C ARG A 201 4.49 -13.34 9.98
N THR A 202 4.07 -13.15 8.74
CA THR A 202 3.56 -14.24 7.89
C THR A 202 4.59 -14.80 6.92
N ARG A 203 5.66 -14.03 6.65
CA ARG A 203 6.62 -14.29 5.56
C ARG A 203 5.91 -14.53 4.23
N SER A 204 4.86 -13.74 3.96
CA SER A 204 4.04 -13.82 2.75
C SER A 204 3.65 -12.44 2.26
N LEU A 205 3.66 -12.25 0.95
CA LEU A 205 3.11 -11.06 0.29
C LEU A 205 1.59 -11.09 0.18
N LEU A 206 0.94 -12.26 0.29
CA LEU A 206 -0.51 -12.37 0.07
C LEU A 206 -1.35 -11.47 1.00
N PRO A 207 -1.09 -11.40 2.33
CA PRO A 207 -1.80 -10.45 3.20
C PRO A 207 -1.52 -8.99 2.84
N CYS A 208 -0.31 -8.70 2.35
CA CYS A 208 0.10 -7.34 2.00
C CYS A 208 -0.64 -6.87 0.74
N LEU A 209 -0.65 -7.72 -0.30
CA LEU A 209 -1.39 -7.49 -1.54
C LEU A 209 -2.90 -7.32 -1.27
N ALA A 210 -3.50 -8.24 -0.52
CA ALA A 210 -4.93 -8.19 -0.22
C ALA A 210 -5.28 -6.96 0.64
N GLY A 211 -4.46 -6.63 1.64
CA GLY A 211 -4.68 -5.48 2.50
C GLY A 211 -4.54 -4.15 1.78
N HIS A 212 -3.51 -4.01 0.93
CA HIS A 212 -3.31 -2.81 0.14
C HIS A 212 -4.43 -2.65 -0.89
N ALA A 213 -4.80 -3.73 -1.61
CA ALA A 213 -5.94 -3.70 -2.52
C ALA A 213 -7.25 -3.32 -1.82
N LEU A 214 -7.47 -3.82 -0.60
CA LEU A 214 -8.63 -3.44 0.20
C LEU A 214 -8.56 -1.98 0.66
N ALA A 215 -7.40 -1.47 1.04
CA ALA A 215 -7.22 -0.08 1.45
C ALA A 215 -7.57 0.87 0.29
N ASN A 216 -6.99 0.64 -0.88
CA ASN A 216 -7.26 1.46 -2.07
C ASN A 216 -8.70 1.27 -2.57
N GLY A 217 -9.20 0.03 -2.56
CA GLY A 217 -10.58 -0.28 -2.91
C GLY A 217 -11.59 0.39 -1.98
N SER A 218 -11.30 0.49 -0.68
CA SER A 218 -12.20 1.13 0.28
C SER A 218 -12.46 2.60 -0.05
N LEU A 219 -11.48 3.30 -0.62
CA LEU A 219 -11.63 4.68 -1.11
C LEU A 219 -12.63 4.74 -2.27
N LEU A 220 -12.51 3.80 -3.23
CA LEU A 220 -13.45 3.68 -4.36
C LEU A 220 -14.87 3.37 -3.87
N PHE A 221 -15.01 2.44 -2.93
CA PHE A 221 -16.31 1.97 -2.47
C PHE A 221 -16.98 2.94 -1.48
N ALA A 222 -16.23 3.82 -0.81
CA ALA A 222 -16.77 4.80 0.11
C ALA A 222 -17.81 5.73 -0.53
N SER A 223 -17.64 6.09 -1.81
CA SER A 223 -18.60 6.93 -2.54
C SER A 223 -19.92 6.22 -2.89
N PHE A 224 -19.96 4.88 -2.81
CA PHE A 224 -21.14 4.07 -3.09
C PHE A 224 -21.90 3.64 -1.84
N LEU A 225 -21.43 4.02 -0.64
CA LEU A 225 -22.14 3.73 0.59
C LEU A 225 -23.51 4.44 0.61
N PRO A 226 -24.57 3.78 1.11
CA PRO A 226 -25.93 4.35 1.13
C PRO A 226 -26.10 5.47 2.16
N PHE A 227 -25.12 5.65 3.04
CA PHE A 227 -25.08 6.70 4.06
C PHE A 227 -23.92 7.65 3.80
N ARG A 228 -24.08 8.90 4.23
CA ARG A 228 -23.08 9.97 4.09
C ARG A 228 -22.59 10.40 5.47
N ILE A 229 -21.28 10.39 5.67
CA ILE A 229 -20.59 10.79 6.88
C ILE A 229 -19.75 12.04 6.54
N PRO A 230 -19.98 13.18 7.24
CA PRO A 230 -19.16 14.38 7.11
C PRO A 230 -17.67 14.07 7.30
N GLY A 231 -16.81 14.71 6.52
CA GLY A 231 -15.36 14.47 6.56
C GLY A 231 -14.88 13.08 6.09
N PHE A 232 -15.78 12.18 5.66
CA PHE A 232 -15.41 10.86 5.13
C PHE A 232 -15.87 10.66 3.68
N ASN A 233 -17.19 10.63 3.44
CA ASN A 233 -17.75 10.39 2.10
C ASN A 233 -18.92 11.32 1.73
N ALA A 234 -19.29 12.27 2.59
CA ALA A 234 -20.35 13.24 2.32
C ALA A 234 -19.89 14.41 1.41
N GLY A 235 -18.62 14.81 1.49
CA GLY A 235 -18.07 15.95 0.76
C GLY A 235 -17.13 15.57 -0.39
N SER A 236 -16.50 16.59 -0.97
CA SER A 236 -15.52 16.49 -2.04
C SER A 236 -14.19 17.11 -1.60
N PRO A 237 -13.03 16.53 -1.98
CA PRO A 237 -11.73 17.19 -1.83
C PRO A 237 -11.60 18.55 -2.56
N LEU A 238 -12.56 18.90 -3.43
CA LEU A 238 -12.64 20.20 -4.11
C LEU A 238 -13.38 21.27 -3.29
N ASP A 239 -14.00 20.89 -2.17
CA ASP A 239 -14.73 21.83 -1.33
C ASP A 239 -13.75 22.78 -0.62
N ARG A 240 -14.11 24.07 -0.53
CA ARG A 240 -13.25 25.10 0.07
C ARG A 240 -13.08 24.94 1.59
N THR A 241 -14.03 24.28 2.23
CA THR A 241 -14.06 24.05 3.68
C THR A 241 -13.86 22.58 3.96
N VAL A 242 -12.85 22.26 4.76
CA VAL A 242 -12.63 20.89 5.22
C VAL A 242 -13.62 20.57 6.33
N GLU A 243 -14.39 19.50 6.15
CA GLU A 243 -15.20 18.90 7.20
C GLU A 243 -14.42 17.80 7.91
N PHE A 244 -14.60 17.70 9.23
CA PHE A 244 -14.02 16.65 10.06
C PHE A 244 -15.05 15.57 10.38
N GLN A 245 -14.57 14.38 10.70
CA GLN A 245 -15.43 13.25 11.03
C GLN A 245 -16.11 13.45 12.39
N PRO A 246 -17.32 12.90 12.56
CA PRO A 246 -17.91 12.81 13.89
C PRO A 246 -17.09 11.90 14.81
N LEU A 247 -16.90 12.29 16.07
CA LEU A 247 -16.08 11.54 17.04
C LEU A 247 -16.47 10.06 17.20
N TRP A 248 -17.74 9.72 17.03
CA TRP A 248 -18.19 8.32 17.11
C TRP A 248 -17.62 7.46 15.97
N PHE A 249 -17.41 8.08 14.81
CA PHE A 249 -16.87 7.40 13.63
C PHE A 249 -15.36 7.21 13.77
N ASP A 250 -14.65 8.21 14.29
CA ASP A 250 -13.23 8.08 14.66
C ASP A 250 -13.02 6.97 15.72
N ALA A 251 -13.87 6.97 16.75
CA ALA A 251 -13.82 5.94 17.80
C ALA A 251 -14.08 4.54 17.24
N LEU A 252 -15.02 4.40 16.31
CA LEU A 252 -15.27 3.15 15.59
C LEU A 252 -14.05 2.73 14.77
N GLY A 253 -13.47 3.64 13.99
CA GLY A 253 -12.27 3.39 13.19
C GLY A 253 -11.10 2.90 14.05
N LEU A 254 -10.85 3.58 15.17
CA LEU A 254 -9.82 3.19 16.13
C LEU A 254 -10.10 1.82 16.76
N ALA A 255 -11.34 1.55 17.18
CA ALA A 255 -11.72 0.27 17.75
C ALA A 255 -11.53 -0.89 16.76
N LEU A 256 -11.94 -0.72 15.50
CA LEU A 256 -11.76 -1.69 14.42
C LEU A 256 -10.27 -1.93 14.14
N LEU A 257 -9.46 -0.86 14.09
CA LEU A 257 -8.02 -0.95 13.86
C LEU A 257 -7.33 -1.71 14.99
N VAL A 258 -7.59 -1.36 16.24
CA VAL A 258 -7.00 -2.02 17.41
C VAL A 258 -7.43 -3.49 17.48
N ALA A 259 -8.71 -3.78 17.29
CA ALA A 259 -9.22 -5.15 17.28
C ALA A 259 -8.60 -5.97 16.15
N GLY A 260 -8.53 -5.41 14.94
CA GLY A 260 -7.92 -6.06 13.78
C GLY A 260 -6.44 -6.38 14.00
N ILE A 261 -5.65 -5.42 14.50
CA ILE A 261 -4.23 -5.62 14.81
C ILE A 261 -4.07 -6.67 15.92
N TRP A 262 -4.85 -6.58 16.99
CA TRP A 262 -4.78 -7.53 18.10
C TRP A 262 -5.11 -8.96 17.65
N LEU A 263 -6.23 -9.14 16.93
CA LEU A 263 -6.65 -10.43 16.38
C LEU A 263 -5.63 -10.96 15.37
N PHE A 264 -5.10 -10.11 14.49
CA PHE A 264 -4.04 -10.53 13.56
C PHE A 264 -2.83 -11.04 14.33
N ALA A 265 -2.41 -10.33 15.39
CA ALA A 265 -1.29 -10.73 16.22
C ALA A 265 -1.54 -12.04 16.99
N ALA A 266 -2.76 -12.25 17.48
CA ALA A 266 -3.14 -13.48 18.17
C ALA A 266 -3.19 -14.68 17.22
N TRP A 267 -3.79 -14.51 16.04
CA TRP A 267 -4.10 -15.61 15.11
C TRP A 267 -2.96 -15.93 14.12
N SER A 268 -2.02 -15.00 13.92
CA SER A 268 -0.83 -15.21 13.07
C SER A 268 0.27 -16.00 13.76
N ARG A 269 0.21 -16.19 15.09
CA ARG A 269 1.12 -17.11 15.79
C ARG A 269 0.90 -18.52 15.26
N LYS A 270 1.99 -19.22 14.92
CA LYS A 270 1.91 -20.67 14.69
C LYS A 270 1.37 -21.31 15.98
N PRO A 271 0.43 -22.27 15.90
CA PRO A 271 0.14 -23.11 17.05
C PRO A 271 1.47 -23.64 17.60
N GLN A 272 1.70 -23.53 18.90
CA GLN A 272 2.78 -24.28 19.54
C GLN A 272 2.59 -25.74 19.09
N ALA A 273 3.58 -26.30 18.41
CA ALA A 273 3.64 -27.74 18.30
C ALA A 273 3.63 -28.25 19.74
N SER A 274 2.56 -28.94 20.13
CA SER A 274 2.50 -29.70 21.37
C SER A 274 3.54 -30.81 21.25
N ASN A 275 4.78 -30.52 21.64
CA ASN A 275 5.73 -31.55 21.98
C ASN A 275 5.59 -31.82 23.48
N ASP A 276 5.60 -33.12 23.77
CA ASP A 276 5.76 -33.77 25.06
C ASP A 276 4.48 -34.01 25.88
N ALA A 277 3.83 -35.16 25.63
CA ALA A 277 3.66 -36.21 26.63
C ALA A 277 2.79 -37.37 26.10
N SER A 278 3.42 -38.38 25.48
CA SER A 278 3.09 -39.82 25.65
C SER A 278 3.70 -40.65 24.51
N ALA A 279 4.79 -41.35 24.83
CA ALA A 279 5.25 -42.63 24.24
C ALA A 279 6.79 -42.69 24.12
N THR A 280 7.49 -42.29 25.17
CA THR A 280 8.78 -42.91 25.53
C THR A 280 8.52 -43.76 26.78
N GLN A 281 7.60 -44.71 26.66
CA GLN A 281 7.39 -45.81 27.61
C GLN A 281 6.93 -47.05 26.82
N ALA A 282 7.92 -47.73 26.27
CA ALA A 282 8.00 -49.16 25.95
C ALA A 282 9.42 -49.29 25.35
N GLY A 283 10.47 -49.57 26.14
CA GLY A 283 10.51 -50.59 27.17
C GLY A 283 10.66 -51.93 26.48
#